data_AF-K9T5N4-F1
#
_entry.id   AF-K9T5N4-F1
#
_cell.length_a   1.000
_cell.length_b   1.000
_cell.length_c   1.000
_cell.angle_alpha   90.00
_cell.angle_beta   90.00
_cell.angle_gamma   90.00
#
_symmetry.space_group_name_H-M   'P 1'
#
loop_
_entity.id
_entity.type
_entity.pdbx_description
1 polymer ?
#
loop_
_entity_poly.entity_id
_entity_poly.type
_entity_poly.pdbx_seq_one_letter_code
_entity_poly.pdbx_strand_id
1 'polypeptide(L)' 'MLIPILIFDVALVAWSLHLMQEAFEQQEFSLMLAGTLVALAAAAMLVVYFLMGHCLSYLI' A
#
# COMPACT_ATOMS: atom_id res chain seq x y z
N MET A 1 -11.36 -9.84 8.99
CA MET A 1 -11.46 -9.06 7.73
C MET A 1 -10.27 -8.12 7.52
N LEU A 2 -9.73 -7.46 8.56
CA LEU A 2 -8.54 -6.58 8.46
C LEU A 2 -7.20 -7.31 8.31
N ILE A 3 -7.05 -8.48 8.94
CA ILE A 3 -5.81 -9.27 8.94
C ILE A 3 -5.32 -9.60 7.51
N PRO A 4 -6.16 -10.12 6.58
CA PRO A 4 -5.70 -10.39 5.22
C PRO A 4 -5.33 -9.11 4.44
N ILE A 5 -5.99 -7.98 4.72
CA ILE A 5 -5.69 -6.69 4.08
C ILE A 5 -4.29 -6.21 4.50
N LEU A 6 -3.97 -6.30 5.79
CA LEU A 6 -2.65 -5.97 6.32
C LEU A 6 -1.56 -6.89 5.74
N ILE A 7 -1.84 -8.18 5.57
CA ILE A 7 -0.89 -9.12 4.93
C ILE A 7 -0.64 -8.74 3.47
N PHE A 8 -1.70 -8.43 2.72
CA PHE A 8 -1.60 -8.04 1.31
C PHE A 8 -0.86 -6.72 1.13
N ASP A 9 -1.10 -5.76 2.02
CA ASP A 9 -0.44 -4.46 2.07
C ASP A 9 1.07 -4.60 2.27
N VAL A 10 1.48 -5.35 3.31
CA VAL A 10 2.90 -5.59 3.60
C VAL A 10 3.58 -6.39 2.48
N ALA A 11 2.88 -7.35 1.87
CA ALA A 11 3.38 -8.08 0.71
C ALA A 11 3.60 -7.16 -0.50
N LEU A 12 2.66 -6.25 -0.80
CA LEU A 12 2.80 -5.27 -1.88
C LEU A 12 3.93 -4.26 -1.62
N VAL A 13 4.13 -3.84 -0.37
CA VAL A 13 5.23 -2.96 0.03
C VAL A 13 6.57 -3.67 -0.06
N ALA A 14 6.66 -4.94 0.38
CA ALA A 14 7.87 -5.74 0.23
C ALA A 14 8.21 -5.98 -1.25
N TRP A 15 7.19 -6.22 -2.08
CA TRP A 15 7.34 -6.41 -3.51
C TRP A 15 7.73 -5.11 -4.24
N SER A 16 7.23 -3.95 -3.80
CA SER A 16 7.63 -2.67 -4.36
C SER A 16 9.08 -2.30 -4.00
N LEU A 17 9.54 -2.60 -2.79
CA LEU A 17 10.94 -2.45 -2.38
C LEU A 17 11.87 -3.37 -3.18
N HIS A 18 11.45 -4.61 -3.42
CA HIS A 18 12.19 -5.56 -4.26
C HIS A 18 12.34 -5.04 -5.70
N LEU A 19 11.24 -4.57 -6.29
CA LEU A 19 11.20 -3.95 -7.62
C LEU A 19 12.04 -2.66 -7.70
N MET A 20 12.09 -1.87 -6.63
CA MET A 20 12.87 -0.64 -6.56
C MET A 20 14.38 -0.92 -6.52
N GLN A 21 14.78 -2.04 -5.92
CA GLN A 21 16.17 -2.48 -5.87
C GLN A 21 16.68 -2.95 -7.24
N GLU A 22 15.86 -3.68 -8.01
CA GLU A 22 16.16 -4.02 -9.41
C GLU A 22 16.17 -2.80 -10.33
N ALA A 23 15.28 -1.83 -10.10
CA ALA A 23 15.21 -0.59 -10.87
C ALA A 23 16.40 0.35 -10.61
N PHE A 24 17.04 0.27 -9.44
CA PHE A 24 18.23 1.06 -9.12
C PHE A 24 19.47 0.59 -9.89
N GLU A 25 19.57 -0.71 -10.21
CA GLU A 25 20.60 -1.23 -11.14
C GLU A 25 20.35 -0.82 -12.60
N GLN A 26 19.09 -0.56 -12.99
CA GLN A 26 18.73 -0.23 -14.37
C GLN A 26 18.34 1.24 -14.63
N GLN A 27 18.32 2.11 -13.62
CA GLN A 27 18.05 3.56 -13.75
C GLN A 27 16.73 3.91 -14.46
N GLU A 28 15.69 3.09 -14.30
CA GLU A 28 14.37 3.29 -14.92
C GLU A 28 13.42 4.05 -13.96
N PHE A 29 13.23 5.35 -14.22
CA PHE A 29 12.41 6.28 -13.43
C PHE A 29 10.93 5.83 -13.25
N SER A 30 10.44 4.98 -14.15
CA SER A 30 9.06 4.46 -14.16
C SER A 30 8.76 3.55 -12.97
N LEU A 31 9.74 2.75 -12.53
CA LEU A 31 9.56 1.75 -11.48
C LEU A 31 9.58 2.37 -10.07
N MET A 32 10.38 3.42 -9.88
CA MET A 32 10.41 4.20 -8.64
C MET A 32 9.08 4.95 -8.41
N LEU A 33 8.47 5.44 -9.49
CA LEU A 33 7.17 6.13 -9.47
C LEU A 33 6.01 5.13 -9.27
N ALA A 34 6.11 3.93 -9.84
CA ALA A 34 5.17 2.84 -9.59
C ALA A 34 5.14 2.41 -8.11
N GLY A 35 6.31 2.29 -7.46
CA GLY A 35 6.41 1.96 -6.04
C GLY A 35 5.77 3.00 -5.12
N THR A 36 5.95 4.29 -5.42
CA THR A 36 5.34 5.38 -4.64
C THR A 36 3.83 5.46 -4.84
N LEU A 37 3.31 5.25 -6.06
CA LEU A 37 1.86 5.16 -6.31
C LEU A 37 1.20 3.99 -5.57
N VAL A 38 1.86 2.83 -5.52
CA VAL A 38 1.37 1.65 -4.79
C VAL A 38 1.36 1.91 -3.29
N ALA A 39 2.42 2.47 -2.72
CA ALA A 39 2.48 2.84 -1.30
C ALA A 39 1.41 3.89 -0.93
N LEU A 40 1.14 4.85 -1.83
CA LEU A 40 0.14 5.90 -1.61
C LEU A 40 -1.30 5.34 -1.70
N ALA A 41 -1.55 4.38 -2.60
CA ALA A 41 -2.82 3.67 -2.68
C ALA A 41 -3.08 2.77 -1.45
N ALA A 42 -2.04 2.09 -0.96
CA ALA A 42 -2.05 1.32 0.29
C ALA A 42 -2.44 2.19 1.50
N ALA A 43 -1.75 3.32 1.68
CA ALA A 43 -2.05 4.28 2.74
C ALA A 43 -3.50 4.81 2.65
N ALA A 44 -3.99 5.12 1.45
CA ALA A 44 -5.36 5.55 1.23
C ALA A 44 -6.39 4.48 1.63
N MET A 45 -6.14 3.20 1.33
CA MET A 45 -7.02 2.10 1.75
C MET A 45 -7.09 1.96 3.26
N LEU A 46 -5.96 2.09 3.97
CA LEU A 46 -5.95 2.05 5.44
C LEU A 46 -6.78 3.18 6.05
N VAL A 47 -6.70 4.40 5.51
CA VAL A 47 -7.50 5.55 5.96
C VAL A 47 -8.98 5.32 5.74
N VAL A 48 -9.39 4.82 4.56
CA VAL A 48 -10.80 4.53 4.26
C VAL A 48 -11.33 3.45 5.20
N TYR A 49 -10.57 2.39 5.45
CA TYR A 49 -10.99 1.32 6.35
C TYR A 49 -11.14 1.82 7.80
N PHE A 50 -10.22 2.67 8.25
CA PHE A 50 -10.28 3.29 9.56
C PHE A 50 -11.49 4.22 9.69
N LEU A 51 -11.75 5.05 8.66
CA LEU A 51 -12.89 5.96 8.62
C LEU A 51 -14.22 5.20 8.56
N MET A 52 -14.29 4.13 7.75
CA MET A 52 -15.45 3.25 7.66
C MET A 52 -15.73 2.59 9.02
N GLY A 53 -14.70 2.09 9.71
CA GLY A 53 -14.82 1.51 11.05
C GLY A 53 -15.33 2.52 12.08
N HIS A 54 -14.85 3.76 12.03
CA HIS A 54 -15.31 4.82 12.92
C HIS A 54 -16.75 5.25 12.62
N CYS A 55 -17.13 5.38 11.35
CA CYS A 55 -18.52 5.68 10.95
C CYS A 55 -19.49 4.55 11.33
N LEU A 56 -19.12 3.29 11.11
CA LEU A 56 -19.94 2.13 11.51
C LEU A 56 -20.11 2.04 13.02
N SER A 57 -19.05 2.36 13.79
CA SER A 57 -19.12 2.39 15.25
C SER A 57 -19.92 3.56 15.82
N TYR A 58 -20.11 4.64 15.05
CA TYR A 58 -20.94 5.78 15.47
C TYR A 58 -22.42 5.58 15.11
N LEU A 59 -22.72 4.68 14.18
CA LEU A 59 -24.08 4.46 13.64
C LEU A 59 -24.81 3.28 14.29
N ILE A 60 -24.10 2.42 15.04
CA ILE A 60 -24.61 1.33 15.88
C ILE A 60 -24.74 1.83 17.32
#